data_AF-A0A7C4EQI1-F1
#
_entry.id   AF-A0A7C4EQI1-F1
#
_cell.length_a   1.000
_cell.length_b   1.000
_cell.length_c   1.000
_cell.angle_alpha   90.00
_cell.angle_beta   90.00
_cell.angle_gamma   90.00
#
_symmetry.space_group_name_H-M   'P 1'
#
loop_
_entity.id
_entity.type
_entity.pdbx_description
1 polymer ?
#
loop_
_entity_poly.entity_id
_entity_poly.type
_entity_poly.pdbx_seq_one_letter_code
_entity_poly.pdbx_strand_id
1 'polypeptide(L)'
;PNRGKPFYDLCSQANKALVEKKKVTLVTDVELVSPDDKKLYYVYEGSVFVNAELIRTGYALAHIIPPNVRYRDLFISLQQEARTHQRGLWAYEDHNDEPYYVGSQSLRVFHRPSCSHVRSIPFHDRIIFRTRDDALREGYTQDWRCSPLFVKPTESAP
;
A
#
# COMPACT_ATOMS: atom_id res chain seq x y z
N PRO A 1 1.25 7.01 0.89
CA PRO A 1 0.37 7.76 1.83
C PRO A 1 -0.14 9.06 1.20
N ASN A 2 -1.29 9.60 1.64
CA ASN A 2 -1.78 10.92 1.22
C ASN A 2 -1.07 12.05 1.99
N ARG A 3 -1.12 13.29 1.48
CA ARG A 3 -0.55 14.45 2.17
C ARG A 3 -1.09 14.56 3.59
N GLY A 4 -0.22 14.83 4.56
CA GLY A 4 -0.56 14.89 5.98
C GLY A 4 -0.59 13.52 6.69
N LYS A 5 -0.36 12.41 6.00
CA LYS A 5 -0.16 11.09 6.62
C LYS A 5 1.32 10.83 6.94
N PRO A 6 1.63 9.97 7.91
CA PRO A 6 3.00 9.53 8.18
C PRO A 6 3.70 9.04 6.91
N PHE A 7 5.01 9.30 6.83
CA PHE A 7 5.88 8.92 5.71
C PHE A 7 5.53 9.51 4.34
N TYR A 8 4.57 10.44 4.25
CA TYR A 8 4.20 11.09 2.99
C TYR A 8 5.41 11.70 2.27
N ASP A 9 6.21 12.52 2.96
CA ASP A 9 7.33 13.23 2.33
C ASP A 9 8.39 12.26 1.80
N LEU A 10 8.72 11.24 2.58
CA LEU A 10 9.67 10.20 2.20
C LEU A 10 9.23 9.46 0.93
N CYS A 11 7.96 9.01 0.89
CA CYS A 11 7.42 8.30 -0.28
C CYS A 11 7.29 9.23 -1.50
N SER A 12 6.90 10.49 -1.26
CA SER A 12 6.77 11.51 -2.30
C SER A 12 8.13 11.81 -2.95
N GLN A 13 9.19 11.92 -2.14
CA GLN A 13 10.55 12.14 -2.64
C GLN A 13 11.06 10.95 -3.46
N ALA A 14 10.83 9.71 -2.99
CA ALA A 14 11.17 8.50 -3.74
C ALA A 14 10.48 8.45 -5.11
N ASN A 15 9.17 8.77 -5.16
CA ASN A 15 8.45 8.86 -6.42
C ASN A 15 9.00 9.97 -7.32
N LYS A 16 9.25 11.17 -6.78
CA LYS A 16 9.82 12.29 -7.54
C LYS A 16 11.17 11.95 -8.17
N ALA A 17 12.05 11.25 -7.47
CA ALA A 17 13.33 10.80 -8.03
C ALA A 17 13.18 9.95 -9.29
N LEU A 18 12.06 9.21 -9.41
CA LEU A 18 11.76 8.36 -10.55
C LEU A 18 11.05 9.08 -11.70
N VAL A 19 10.27 10.13 -11.45
CA VAL A 19 9.39 10.74 -12.47
C VAL A 19 9.53 12.26 -12.68
N GLU A 20 10.05 13.00 -11.71
CA GLU A 20 10.07 14.46 -11.76
C GLU A 20 10.99 14.96 -12.87
N LYS A 21 10.46 15.82 -13.76
CA LYS A 21 11.15 16.35 -14.95
C LYS A 21 11.61 15.28 -15.95
N LYS A 22 11.01 14.09 -15.92
CA LYS A 22 11.31 12.99 -16.86
C LYS A 22 10.14 12.72 -17.79
N LYS A 23 10.43 12.14 -18.96
CA LYS A 23 9.40 11.66 -19.89
C LYS A 23 8.93 10.27 -19.43
N VAL A 24 7.64 10.16 -19.12
CA VAL A 24 7.04 8.89 -18.69
C VAL A 24 6.07 8.33 -19.72
N THR A 25 5.94 7.01 -19.74
CA THR A 25 4.89 6.29 -20.47
C THR A 25 3.83 5.84 -19.48
N LEU A 26 2.57 6.07 -19.83
CA LEU A 26 1.42 5.67 -19.03
C LEU A 26 0.75 4.47 -19.71
N VAL A 27 0.57 3.38 -18.96
CA VAL A 27 -0.08 2.16 -19.40
C VAL A 27 -1.34 1.95 -18.57
N THR A 28 -2.46 1.70 -19.23
CA THR A 28 -3.76 1.49 -18.59
C THR A 28 -4.02 0.01 -18.34
N ASP A 29 -5.06 -0.27 -17.55
CA ASP A 29 -5.66 -1.59 -17.38
C ASP A 29 -7.16 -1.50 -17.72
N VAL A 30 -7.97 -2.47 -17.27
CA VAL A 30 -9.42 -2.54 -17.52
C VAL A 30 -10.14 -1.24 -17.17
N GLU A 31 -9.95 -0.73 -15.96
CA GLU A 31 -10.55 0.54 -15.50
C GLU A 31 -9.56 1.69 -15.61
N LEU A 32 -10.02 2.81 -16.16
CA LEU A 32 -9.19 3.99 -16.42
C LEU A 32 -9.28 5.04 -15.31
N VAL A 33 -10.36 5.01 -14.53
CA VAL A 33 -10.70 6.02 -13.53
C VAL A 33 -11.20 5.32 -12.27
N SER A 34 -10.74 5.75 -11.11
CA SER A 34 -11.22 5.24 -9.82
C SER A 34 -12.59 5.84 -9.45
N PRO A 35 -13.29 5.28 -8.45
CA PRO A 35 -14.55 5.86 -7.95
C PRO A 35 -14.44 7.30 -7.45
N ASP A 36 -13.23 7.76 -7.09
CA ASP A 36 -12.94 9.14 -6.68
C ASP A 36 -12.38 10.02 -7.82
N ASP A 37 -12.68 9.66 -9.07
CA ASP A 37 -12.37 10.40 -10.30
C ASP A 37 -10.86 10.60 -10.56
N LYS A 38 -10.02 9.67 -10.08
CA LYS A 38 -8.58 9.69 -10.37
C LYS A 38 -8.25 8.76 -11.51
N LYS A 39 -7.45 9.25 -12.45
CA LYS A 39 -6.93 8.42 -13.55
C LYS A 39 -5.96 7.36 -13.02
N LEU A 40 -6.09 6.14 -13.51
CA LEU A 40 -5.31 4.97 -13.08
C LEU A 40 -4.30 4.59 -14.16
N TYR A 41 -3.02 4.56 -13.79
CA TYR A 41 -1.93 4.20 -14.69
C TYR A 41 -0.83 3.40 -14.00
N TYR A 42 -0.26 2.47 -14.76
CA TYR A 42 1.09 1.97 -14.57
C TYR A 42 2.07 2.92 -15.28
N VAL A 43 3.14 3.30 -14.59
CA VAL A 43 4.06 4.35 -15.04
C VAL A 43 5.42 3.75 -15.35
N TYR A 44 5.96 4.09 -16.52
CA TYR A 44 7.31 3.72 -16.93
C TYR A 44 8.15 4.96 -17.22
N GLU A 45 9.42 4.93 -16.82
CA GLU A 45 10.44 5.89 -17.23
C GLU A 45 11.54 5.14 -17.99
N GLY A 46 11.54 5.25 -19.32
CA GLY A 46 12.33 4.37 -20.17
C GLY A 46 11.97 2.89 -19.95
N SER A 47 12.93 2.10 -19.47
CA SER A 47 12.74 0.69 -19.10
C SER A 47 12.38 0.46 -17.63
N VAL A 48 12.37 1.52 -16.80
CA VAL A 48 12.05 1.41 -15.37
C VAL A 48 10.55 1.38 -15.16
N PHE A 49 10.03 0.29 -14.60
CA PHE A 49 8.64 0.21 -14.15
C PHE A 49 8.50 0.88 -12.77
N VAL A 50 8.06 2.14 -12.74
CA VAL A 50 8.05 2.99 -11.54
C VAL A 50 7.23 2.40 -10.40
N ASN A 51 6.02 1.87 -10.69
CA ASN A 51 5.18 1.26 -9.64
C ASN A 51 5.88 0.08 -8.96
N ALA A 52 6.48 -0.81 -9.77
CA ALA A 52 7.22 -1.96 -9.26
C ALA A 52 8.44 -1.52 -8.45
N GLU A 53 9.19 -0.52 -8.93
CA GLU A 53 10.39 -0.03 -8.25
C GLU A 53 10.07 0.58 -6.88
N LEU A 54 8.99 1.35 -6.77
CA LEU A 54 8.55 1.91 -5.49
C LEU A 54 8.15 0.83 -4.48
N ILE A 55 7.50 -0.25 -4.94
CA ILE A 55 7.14 -1.36 -4.07
C ILE A 55 8.39 -2.14 -3.64
N ARG A 56 9.27 -2.48 -4.59
CA ARG A 56 10.52 -3.23 -4.38
C ARG A 56 11.48 -2.53 -3.41
N THR A 57 11.50 -1.21 -3.44
CA THR A 57 12.30 -0.36 -2.54
C THR A 57 11.58 0.01 -1.25
N GLY A 58 10.31 -0.42 -1.09
CA GLY A 58 9.55 -0.25 0.14
C GLY A 58 8.95 1.14 0.34
N TYR A 59 8.80 1.96 -0.70
CA TYR A 59 8.18 3.29 -0.65
C TYR A 59 6.72 3.31 -1.12
N ALA A 60 6.19 2.18 -1.54
CA ALA A 60 4.77 1.97 -1.84
C ALA A 60 4.31 0.58 -1.36
N LEU A 61 3.01 0.43 -1.16
CA LEU A 61 2.35 -0.84 -0.82
C LEU A 61 1.64 -1.40 -2.05
N ALA A 62 1.57 -2.73 -2.13
CA ALA A 62 0.82 -3.47 -3.14
C ALA A 62 -0.68 -3.42 -2.83
N HIS A 63 -1.34 -2.33 -3.20
CA HIS A 63 -2.80 -2.18 -3.09
C HIS A 63 -3.48 -2.64 -4.38
N ILE A 64 -4.10 -3.81 -4.34
CA ILE A 64 -4.66 -4.46 -5.53
C ILE A 64 -6.18 -4.41 -5.49
N ILE A 65 -6.77 -3.57 -6.34
CA ILE A 65 -8.22 -3.38 -6.48
C ILE A 65 -8.69 -3.94 -7.83
N PRO A 66 -9.55 -4.98 -7.86
CA PRO A 66 -10.14 -5.47 -9.10
C PRO A 66 -10.99 -4.39 -9.81
N PRO A 67 -11.06 -4.41 -11.15
CA PRO A 67 -10.49 -5.43 -12.06
C PRO A 67 -9.03 -5.18 -12.46
N ASN A 68 -8.37 -4.12 -11.98
CA ASN A 68 -7.00 -3.75 -12.37
C ASN A 68 -5.93 -4.58 -11.65
N VAL A 69 -5.77 -5.83 -12.09
CA VAL A 69 -4.95 -6.84 -11.42
C VAL A 69 -3.80 -7.36 -12.28
N ARG A 70 -3.50 -6.73 -13.43
CA ARG A 70 -2.50 -7.20 -14.40
C ARG A 70 -1.13 -7.54 -13.79
N TYR A 71 -0.71 -6.79 -12.77
CA TYR A 71 0.59 -6.97 -12.10
C TYR A 71 0.47 -7.42 -10.64
N ARG A 72 -0.65 -8.02 -10.24
CA ARG A 72 -0.89 -8.48 -8.86
C ARG A 72 0.28 -9.28 -8.31
N ASP A 73 0.62 -10.39 -8.94
CA ASP A 73 1.60 -11.34 -8.40
C ASP A 73 2.99 -10.72 -8.31
N LEU A 74 3.36 -9.90 -9.30
CA LEU A 74 4.59 -9.12 -9.28
C LEU A 74 4.64 -8.19 -8.06
N PHE A 75 3.60 -7.39 -7.84
CA PHE A 75 3.58 -6.43 -6.73
C PHE A 75 3.57 -7.10 -5.36
N ILE A 76 2.85 -8.21 -5.20
CA ILE A 76 2.86 -8.99 -3.95
C ILE A 76 4.26 -9.55 -3.68
N SER A 77 4.91 -10.13 -4.69
CA SER A 77 6.27 -10.66 -4.56
C SER A 77 7.27 -9.56 -4.18
N LEU A 78 7.23 -8.41 -4.85
CA LEU A 78 8.14 -7.30 -4.58
C LEU A 78 7.90 -6.70 -3.18
N GLN A 79 6.65 -6.64 -2.72
CA GLN A 79 6.33 -6.20 -1.37
C GLN A 79 6.92 -7.15 -0.33
N GLN A 80 6.78 -8.46 -0.54
CA GLN A 80 7.34 -9.48 0.35
C GLN A 80 8.88 -9.40 0.38
N GLU A 81 9.52 -9.17 -0.77
CA GLU A 81 10.96 -8.95 -0.87
C GLU A 81 11.38 -7.69 -0.09
N ALA A 82 10.70 -6.56 -0.29
CA ALA A 82 10.99 -5.31 0.40
C ALA A 82 10.86 -5.45 1.92
N ARG A 83 9.83 -6.17 2.36
CA ARG A 83 9.60 -6.47 3.79
C ARG A 83 10.69 -7.35 4.38
N THR A 84 11.03 -8.45 3.72
CA THR A 84 12.07 -9.39 4.18
C THR A 84 13.43 -8.71 4.32
N HIS A 85 13.72 -7.74 3.44
CA HIS A 85 14.96 -6.95 3.46
C HIS A 85 14.84 -5.61 4.21
N GLN A 86 13.72 -5.36 4.90
CA GLN A 86 13.48 -4.13 5.67
C GLN A 86 13.73 -2.84 4.86
N ARG A 87 13.36 -2.82 3.58
CA ARG A 87 13.59 -1.67 2.70
C ARG A 87 12.55 -0.59 2.92
N GLY A 88 12.97 0.66 2.82
CA GLY A 88 12.08 1.82 2.86
C GLY A 88 11.23 1.83 4.14
N LEU A 89 9.91 1.84 3.98
CA LEU A 89 8.97 1.85 5.11
C LEU A 89 9.05 0.58 5.96
N TRP A 90 9.45 -0.56 5.39
CA TRP A 90 9.52 -1.83 6.10
C TRP A 90 10.60 -1.88 7.19
N ALA A 91 11.56 -0.94 7.19
CA ALA A 91 12.47 -0.73 8.32
C ALA A 91 11.76 -0.27 9.60
N TYR A 92 10.52 0.21 9.46
CA TYR A 92 9.71 0.78 10.52
C TYR A 92 8.45 -0.06 10.79
N GLU A 93 8.42 -1.32 10.35
CA GLU A 93 7.24 -2.16 10.50
C GLU A 93 6.85 -2.33 11.98
N ASP A 94 5.57 -2.12 12.27
CA ASP A 94 5.03 -2.34 13.61
C ASP A 94 4.76 -3.83 13.83
N HIS A 95 5.60 -4.50 14.60
CA HIS A 95 5.44 -5.93 14.88
C HIS A 95 4.34 -6.26 15.92
N ASN A 96 3.61 -5.27 16.44
CA ASN A 96 2.48 -5.53 17.33
C ASN A 96 1.28 -6.08 16.54
N ASP A 97 1.04 -7.37 16.67
CA ASP A 97 -0.06 -8.06 15.99
C ASP A 97 -1.40 -7.92 16.72
N GLU A 98 -2.48 -8.28 16.04
CA GLU A 98 -3.83 -8.37 16.61
C GLU A 98 -4.36 -9.81 16.50
N PRO A 99 -5.34 -10.22 17.32
CA PRO A 99 -5.93 -11.55 17.21
C PRO A 99 -6.62 -11.83 15.86
N TYR A 100 -7.04 -10.77 15.16
CA TYR A 100 -7.59 -10.81 13.81
C TYR A 100 -7.61 -9.40 13.21
N TYR A 101 -7.92 -9.29 11.93
CA TYR A 101 -8.14 -8.02 11.23
C TYR A 101 -9.45 -8.07 10.45
N VAL A 102 -10.07 -6.89 10.27
CA VAL A 102 -11.30 -6.75 9.49
C VAL A 102 -11.01 -5.98 8.21
N GLY A 103 -11.28 -6.59 7.06
CA GLY A 103 -11.12 -6.01 5.73
C GLY A 103 -12.44 -5.55 5.10
N SER A 104 -12.34 -4.58 4.20
CA SER A 104 -13.35 -4.22 3.20
C SER A 104 -12.99 -4.87 1.87
N GLN A 105 -13.85 -5.74 1.35
CA GLN A 105 -13.62 -6.47 0.09
C GLN A 105 -13.52 -5.52 -1.11
N SER A 106 -14.39 -4.52 -1.17
CA SER A 106 -14.46 -3.53 -2.25
C SER A 106 -13.28 -2.56 -2.24
N LEU A 107 -12.93 -2.00 -1.07
CA LEU A 107 -11.85 -1.02 -0.95
C LEU A 107 -10.47 -1.67 -0.84
N ARG A 108 -10.42 -2.98 -0.56
CA ARG A 108 -9.19 -3.76 -0.37
C ARG A 108 -8.29 -3.14 0.69
N VAL A 109 -8.91 -2.62 1.75
CA VAL A 109 -8.23 -2.11 2.94
C VAL A 109 -8.63 -2.95 4.15
N PHE A 110 -7.74 -3.06 5.13
CA PHE A 110 -8.02 -3.73 6.38
C PHE A 110 -7.69 -2.87 7.59
N HIS A 111 -8.27 -3.25 8.73
CA HIS A 111 -8.24 -2.50 9.97
C HIS A 111 -7.98 -3.40 11.17
N ARG A 112 -7.30 -2.85 12.18
CA ARG A 112 -7.25 -3.46 13.53
C ARG A 112 -8.66 -3.54 14.13
N PRO A 113 -8.97 -4.54 14.98
CA PRO A 113 -10.30 -4.72 15.55
C PRO A 113 -10.83 -3.52 16.34
N SER A 114 -9.93 -2.81 17.03
CA SER A 114 -10.25 -1.63 17.85
C SER A 114 -10.53 -0.36 17.04
N CYS A 115 -10.34 -0.38 15.70
CA CYS A 115 -10.56 0.80 14.87
C CYS A 115 -12.05 1.15 14.76
N SER A 116 -12.39 2.41 15.02
CA SER A 116 -13.76 2.94 14.90
C SER A 116 -14.38 2.74 13.51
N HIS A 117 -13.56 2.70 12.45
CA HIS A 117 -14.00 2.52 11.06
C HIS A 117 -14.48 1.10 10.75
N VAL A 118 -14.14 0.09 11.57
CA VAL A 118 -14.67 -1.27 11.39
C VAL A 118 -16.20 -1.27 11.41
N ARG A 119 -16.80 -0.39 12.23
CA ARG A 119 -18.26 -0.27 12.35
C ARG A 119 -18.92 0.29 11.08
N SER A 120 -18.19 1.08 10.28
CA SER A 120 -18.70 1.65 9.04
C SER A 120 -18.58 0.74 7.83
N ILE A 121 -17.88 -0.40 7.94
CA ILE A 121 -17.80 -1.37 6.83
C ILE A 121 -19.15 -2.10 6.74
N PRO A 122 -19.85 -2.09 5.59
CA PRO A 122 -21.09 -2.84 5.41
C PRO A 122 -20.88 -4.33 5.65
N PHE A 123 -21.85 -5.01 6.28
CA PHE A 123 -21.69 -6.43 6.66
C PHE A 123 -21.31 -7.34 5.47
N HIS A 124 -21.92 -7.12 4.30
CA HIS A 124 -21.65 -7.88 3.08
C HIS A 124 -20.25 -7.63 2.49
N ASP A 125 -19.61 -6.52 2.88
CA ASP A 125 -18.28 -6.13 2.40
C ASP A 125 -17.17 -6.52 3.39
N ARG A 126 -17.52 -7.09 4.56
CA ARG A 126 -16.55 -7.50 5.56
C ARG A 126 -15.88 -8.81 5.19
N ILE A 127 -14.59 -8.90 5.49
CA ILE A 127 -13.81 -10.13 5.51
C ILE A 127 -12.95 -10.15 6.77
N ILE A 128 -12.72 -11.33 7.35
CA ILE A 128 -11.85 -11.50 8.53
C ILE A 128 -10.55 -12.15 8.08
N PHE A 129 -9.43 -11.51 8.42
CA PHE A 129 -8.10 -12.09 8.28
C PHE A 129 -7.60 -12.53 9.65
N ARG A 130 -6.99 -13.72 9.72
CA ARG A 130 -6.42 -14.22 10.99
C ARG A 130 -5.16 -13.46 11.34
N THR A 131 -4.34 -13.17 10.34
CA THR A 131 -3.10 -12.41 10.50
C THR A 131 -3.07 -11.22 9.56
N ARG A 132 -2.25 -10.23 9.89
CA ARG A 132 -1.93 -9.12 8.98
C ARG A 132 -1.38 -9.62 7.65
N ASP A 133 -0.52 -10.64 7.74
CA ASP A 133 0.17 -11.22 6.60
C ASP A 133 -0.78 -11.86 5.60
N ASP A 134 -1.88 -12.46 6.06
CA ASP A 134 -2.93 -12.98 5.17
C ASP A 134 -3.54 -11.84 4.33
N ALA A 135 -3.82 -10.70 4.95
CA ALA A 135 -4.36 -9.55 4.24
C ALA A 135 -3.37 -8.98 3.22
N LEU A 136 -2.09 -8.84 3.61
CA LEU A 136 -1.03 -8.32 2.75
C LEU A 136 -0.77 -9.22 1.54
N ARG A 137 -0.76 -10.55 1.71
CA ARG A 137 -0.59 -11.52 0.61
C ARG A 137 -1.74 -11.50 -0.38
N GLU A 138 -2.95 -11.18 0.09
CA GLU A 138 -4.09 -11.02 -0.80
C GLU A 138 -4.07 -9.69 -1.56
N GLY A 139 -3.21 -8.73 -1.19
CA GLY A 139 -3.12 -7.41 -1.82
C GLY A 139 -4.01 -6.36 -1.17
N TYR A 140 -4.38 -6.57 0.10
CA TYR A 140 -4.98 -5.52 0.91
C TYR A 140 -3.91 -4.65 1.54
N THR A 141 -4.26 -3.40 1.85
CA THR A 141 -3.40 -2.49 2.61
C THR A 141 -4.05 -2.04 3.91
N GLN A 142 -3.26 -1.80 4.96
CA GLN A 142 -3.82 -1.29 6.20
C GLN A 142 -4.19 0.17 6.03
N ASP A 143 -5.38 0.54 6.49
CA ASP A 143 -5.80 1.93 6.41
C ASP A 143 -4.95 2.83 7.31
N TRP A 144 -4.39 3.90 6.73
CA TRP A 144 -3.57 4.89 7.44
C TRP A 144 -4.28 5.60 8.60
N ARG A 145 -5.61 5.48 8.74
CA ARG A 145 -6.39 6.03 9.86
C ARG A 145 -6.32 5.19 11.13
N CYS A 146 -6.03 3.89 11.04
CA CYS A 146 -6.16 2.95 12.15
C CYS A 146 -4.84 2.60 12.87
N SER A 147 -3.89 3.52 12.83
CA SER A 147 -2.46 3.32 13.17
C SER A 147 -1.75 2.42 12.15
N PRO A 148 -0.54 2.80 11.72
CA PRO A 148 -0.03 2.33 10.44
C PRO A 148 0.66 0.97 10.62
N LEU A 149 0.73 0.22 9.52
CA LEU A 149 1.72 -0.85 9.30
C LEU A 149 3.14 -0.48 9.77
N PHE A 150 3.42 0.83 9.93
CA PHE A 150 4.71 1.41 10.22
C PHE A 150 4.64 2.39 11.38
N VAL A 151 5.60 2.31 12.29
CA VAL A 151 5.78 3.26 13.40
C VAL A 151 7.07 4.03 13.14
N LYS A 152 6.97 5.36 12.96
CA LYS A 152 8.17 6.20 12.89
C LYS A 152 8.99 6.00 14.17
N PRO A 153 10.32 5.91 14.09
CA PRO A 153 11.15 6.01 15.28
C PRO A 153 10.78 7.34 15.96
N THR A 154 10.51 7.30 17.26
CA THR A 154 10.47 8.53 18.04
C THR A 154 11.86 9.17 17.93
N GLU A 155 11.92 10.49 17.75
CA GLU A 155 13.15 11.26 17.93
C GLU A 155 13.55 11.21 19.42
N SER A 156 14.02 10.05 19.86
CA SER A 156 14.55 9.78 21.18
C SER A 156 15.15 8.38 21.23
N ALA A 157 16.32 8.23 20.62
CA ALA A 157 17.36 7.37 21.18
C ALA A 157 18.57 8.29 21.42
N PRO A 158 19.05 8.45 22.66
CA PRO A 158 20.40 8.99 22.89
C PRO A 158 21.46 8.08 22.27
#